data_AF-A0A8W8IFY4-F1
#
_entry.id   AF-A0A8W8IFY4-F1
#
_cell.length_a   1.000
_cell.length_b   1.000
_cell.length_c   1.000
_cell.angle_alpha   90.00
_cell.angle_beta   90.00
_cell.angle_gamma   90.00
#
_symmetry.space_group_name_H-M   'P 1'
#
loop_
_entity.id
_entity.type
_entity.pdbx_description
1 polymer ?
#
loop_
_entity_poly.entity_id
_entity_poly.type
_entity_poly.pdbx_seq_one_letter_code
_entity_poly.pdbx_strand_id
1 'polypeptide(L)'
;MALYGHVRLLSVLLGAFLSFCLPLYECKKLDGYRFPVYSTELCPRNQTEWNERSSAINCTEDNGYLCFPNEKFTQLLEFCHRARFIWIEEGTLFATKR
;
A
#
# COMPACT_ATOMS: atom_id res chain seq x y z
N MET A 1 25.07 28.84 -23.46
CA MET A 1 23.72 29.31 -23.06
C MET A 1 22.65 28.24 -23.32
N ALA A 2 22.66 27.55 -24.48
CA ALA A 2 21.70 26.47 -24.80
C ALA A 2 21.75 25.26 -23.83
N LEU A 3 22.95 24.85 -23.38
CA LEU A 3 23.14 23.75 -22.44
C LEU A 3 22.47 24.02 -21.07
N TYR A 4 22.52 25.27 -20.61
CA TYR A 4 21.92 25.70 -19.35
C TYR A 4 20.39 25.71 -19.41
N GLY A 5 19.82 26.08 -20.57
CA GLY A 5 18.38 26.01 -20.83
C GLY A 5 17.86 24.56 -20.84
N HIS A 6 18.59 23.64 -21.45
CA HIS A 6 18.24 22.21 -21.46
C HIS A 6 18.26 21.58 -20.06
N VAL A 7 19.30 21.87 -19.27
CA VAL A 7 19.41 21.38 -17.88
C VAL A 7 18.26 21.91 -17.01
N ARG A 8 17.89 23.19 -17.19
CA ARG A 8 16.79 23.82 -16.48
C ARG A 8 15.41 23.30 -16.90
N LEU A 9 15.24 22.95 -18.17
CA LEU A 9 14.02 22.31 -18.67
C LEU A 9 13.88 20.89 -18.12
N LEU A 10 14.97 20.11 -18.14
CA LEU A 10 15.00 18.76 -17.59
C LEU A 10 14.71 18.71 -16.09
N SER A 11 15.24 19.65 -15.31
CA SER A 11 14.98 19.70 -13.87
C SER A 11 13.53 20.07 -13.54
N VAL A 12 12.90 20.95 -14.32
CA VAL A 12 11.47 21.29 -14.18
C VAL A 12 10.58 20.09 -14.53
N LEU A 13 10.90 19.37 -15.62
CA LEU A 13 10.15 18.18 -16.02
C LEU A 13 10.27 17.05 -14.99
N LEU A 14 11.48 16.80 -14.47
CA LEU A 14 11.73 15.81 -13.44
C LEU A 14 11.00 16.16 -12.12
N GLY A 15 11.03 17.43 -11.73
CA GLY A 15 10.32 17.92 -10.54
C GLY A 15 8.81 17.78 -10.65
N ALA A 16 8.22 18.08 -11.82
CA ALA A 16 6.79 17.90 -12.07
C ALA A 16 6.39 16.41 -12.02
N PHE A 17 7.22 15.53 -12.59
CA PHE A 17 6.98 14.08 -12.58
C PHE A 17 7.05 13.50 -11.16
N LEU A 18 8.08 13.85 -10.39
CA LEU A 18 8.22 13.44 -8.99
C LEU A 18 7.06 13.94 -8.14
N SER A 19 6.68 15.21 -8.30
CA SER A 19 5.57 15.82 -7.56
C SER A 19 4.22 15.14 -7.84
N PHE A 20 4.01 14.63 -9.07
CA PHE A 20 2.77 13.94 -9.44
C PHE A 20 2.75 12.46 -9.00
N CYS A 21 3.90 11.78 -9.01
CA CYS A 21 3.99 10.36 -8.63
C CYS A 21 3.96 10.12 -7.11
N LEU A 22 4.54 11.03 -6.32
CA LEU A 22 4.61 10.90 -4.86
C LEU A 22 3.24 10.71 -4.18
N PRO A 23 2.21 11.55 -4.43
CA PRO A 23 0.91 11.43 -3.74
C PRO A 23 0.12 10.18 -4.14
N LEU A 24 0.37 9.58 -5.31
CA LEU A 24 -0.28 8.33 -5.74
C LEU A 24 0.33 7.08 -5.08
N TYR A 25 1.54 7.22 -4.52
CA TYR A 25 2.29 6.13 -3.89
C TYR A 25 2.17 6.12 -2.36
N GLU A 26 1.69 7.20 -1.74
CA GLU A 26 1.67 7.34 -0.28
C GLU A 26 0.75 6.31 0.41
N CYS A 27 1.33 5.16 0.75
CA CYS A 27 0.82 4.27 1.77
C CYS A 27 0.89 5.01 3.12
N LYS A 28 -0.17 5.72 3.48
CA LYS A 28 -0.19 6.45 4.75
C LYS A 28 -0.22 5.44 5.90
N LYS A 29 0.89 5.37 6.64
CA LYS A 29 0.97 4.59 7.89
C LYS A 29 0.03 5.17 8.94
N LEU A 30 -0.72 4.31 9.62
CA LEU A 30 -1.68 4.67 10.66
C LEU A 30 -1.09 4.46 12.06
N ASP A 31 -1.35 5.42 12.95
CA ASP A 31 -0.98 5.31 14.36
C ASP A 31 -2.03 4.52 15.17
N GLY A 32 -1.63 4.04 16.35
CA GLY A 32 -2.53 3.36 17.31
C GLY A 32 -2.62 1.83 17.15
N TYR A 33 -1.99 1.26 16.13
CA TYR A 33 -1.85 -0.20 15.97
C TYR A 33 -0.55 -0.70 16.60
N ARG A 34 -0.57 -1.95 17.11
CA ARG A 34 0.62 -2.61 17.70
C ARG A 34 1.64 -3.07 16.65
N PHE A 35 1.30 -2.99 15.37
CA PHE A 35 2.10 -3.39 14.23
C PHE A 35 1.90 -2.40 13.07
N PRO A 36 2.78 -2.36 12.05
CA PRO A 36 2.63 -1.47 10.91
C PRO A 36 1.31 -1.73 10.17
N VAL A 37 0.46 -0.71 10.10
CA VAL A 37 -0.80 -0.72 9.35
C VAL A 37 -0.83 0.53 8.48
N TYR A 38 -1.30 0.38 7.24
CA TYR A 38 -1.38 1.44 6.26
C TYR A 38 -2.82 1.60 5.80
N SER A 39 -3.24 2.82 5.47
CA SER A 39 -4.51 3.03 4.77
C SER A 39 -4.32 2.88 3.26
N THR A 40 -5.32 2.33 2.60
CA THR A 40 -5.40 2.29 1.13
C THR A 40 -6.79 2.72 0.67
N GLU A 41 -6.91 3.17 -0.56
CA GLU A 41 -8.21 3.46 -1.18
C GLU A 41 -8.80 2.22 -1.85
N LEU A 42 -7.95 1.27 -2.25
CA LEU A 42 -8.34 0.08 -3.02
C LEU A 42 -7.56 -1.14 -2.53
N CYS A 43 -8.29 -2.24 -2.34
CA CYS A 43 -7.68 -3.56 -2.17
C CYS A 43 -7.33 -4.18 -3.53
N PRO A 44 -6.29 -5.02 -3.59
CA PRO A 44 -5.89 -5.68 -4.82
C PRO A 44 -7.01 -6.58 -5.36
N ARG A 45 -7.22 -6.52 -6.68
CA ARG A 45 -8.27 -7.29 -7.38
C ARG A 45 -7.78 -8.60 -7.98
N ASN A 46 -6.47 -8.77 -8.07
CA ASN A 46 -5.81 -9.92 -8.68
C ASN A 46 -4.44 -10.18 -8.04
N GLN A 47 -3.82 -11.31 -8.40
CA GLN A 47 -2.53 -11.75 -7.84
C GLN A 47 -1.40 -10.75 -8.13
N THR A 48 -1.41 -10.10 -9.29
CA THR A 48 -0.38 -9.12 -9.65
C THR A 48 -0.43 -7.90 -8.73
N GLU A 49 -1.62 -7.30 -8.59
CA GLU A 49 -1.84 -6.19 -7.65
C GLU A 49 -1.50 -6.62 -6.21
N TRP A 50 -1.88 -7.84 -5.82
CA TRP A 50 -1.57 -8.36 -4.50
C TRP A 50 -0.05 -8.45 -4.26
N ASN A 51 0.72 -8.96 -5.23
CA ASN A 51 2.17 -9.08 -5.15
C ASN A 51 2.84 -7.69 -5.07
N GLU A 52 2.36 -6.73 -5.86
CA GLU A 52 2.86 -5.35 -5.86
C GLU A 52 2.63 -4.68 -4.50
N ARG A 53 1.42 -4.78 -3.94
CA ARG A 53 1.10 -4.20 -2.63
C ARG A 53 1.84 -4.91 -1.50
N SER A 54 1.89 -6.24 -1.51
CA SER A 54 2.65 -7.05 -0.56
C SER A 54 4.12 -6.62 -0.52
N SER A 55 4.73 -6.43 -1.70
CA SER A 55 6.12 -5.96 -1.83
C SER A 55 6.28 -4.51 -1.34
N ALA A 56 5.35 -3.61 -1.69
CA ALA A 56 5.43 -2.19 -1.34
C ALA A 56 5.45 -1.94 0.18
N ILE A 57 4.78 -2.78 0.97
CA ILE A 57 4.81 -2.70 2.44
C ILE A 57 5.74 -3.72 3.10
N ASN A 58 6.62 -4.35 2.32
CA ASN A 58 7.64 -5.32 2.75
C ASN A 58 7.07 -6.55 3.49
N CYS A 59 5.94 -7.09 3.04
CA CYS A 59 5.51 -8.41 3.50
C CYS A 59 6.40 -9.49 2.89
N THR A 60 6.85 -10.44 3.72
CA THR A 60 7.73 -11.54 3.34
C THR A 60 6.94 -12.82 3.11
N GLU A 61 7.56 -13.89 2.58
CA GLU A 61 6.91 -15.21 2.47
C GLU A 61 6.42 -15.75 3.83
N ASP A 62 7.09 -15.35 4.92
CA ASP A 62 6.70 -15.73 6.29
C ASP A 62 5.54 -14.89 6.87
N ASN A 63 5.11 -13.80 6.21
CA ASN A 63 4.03 -12.94 6.66
C ASN A 63 3.06 -12.61 5.50
N GLY A 64 1.81 -13.08 5.58
CA GLY A 64 0.82 -12.85 4.52
C GLY A 64 0.34 -11.40 4.45
N TYR A 65 0.15 -10.87 3.24
CA TYR A 65 -0.50 -9.57 3.03
C TYR A 65 -2.03 -9.67 3.20
N LEU A 66 -2.60 -8.73 3.96
CA LEU A 66 -4.04 -8.57 4.12
C LEU A 66 -4.47 -7.17 3.71
N CYS A 67 -5.64 -7.08 3.08
CA CYS A 67 -6.34 -5.82 2.84
C CYS A 67 -7.83 -5.98 3.16
N PHE A 68 -8.38 -5.14 4.04
CA PHE A 68 -9.80 -5.19 4.43
C PHE A 68 -10.27 -3.87 5.08
N PRO A 69 -11.58 -3.59 5.12
CA PRO A 69 -12.11 -2.41 5.80
C PRO A 69 -11.88 -2.43 7.31
N ASN A 70 -11.70 -1.25 7.92
CA ASN A 70 -11.70 -1.13 9.38
C ASN A 70 -13.08 -1.49 9.98
N GLU A 71 -13.15 -1.61 11.31
CA GLU A 71 -14.37 -1.97 12.05
C GLU A 71 -15.59 -1.08 11.72
N LYS A 72 -15.35 0.19 11.37
CA LYS A 72 -16.41 1.15 11.04
C LYS A 72 -16.74 1.22 9.54
N PHE A 73 -16.08 0.42 8.70
CA PHE A 73 -16.21 0.43 7.24
C PHE A 73 -15.99 1.80 6.59
N THR A 74 -15.18 2.65 7.20
CA THR A 74 -14.89 4.02 6.72
C THR A 74 -13.59 4.13 5.93
N GLN A 75 -12.69 3.15 6.08
CA GLN A 75 -11.38 3.14 5.40
C GLN A 75 -10.92 1.70 5.19
N LEU A 76 -10.14 1.46 4.13
CA LEU A 76 -9.46 0.18 3.94
C LEU A 76 -8.08 0.22 4.60
N LEU A 77 -7.72 -0.90 5.19
CA LEU A 77 -6.45 -1.13 5.87
C LEU A 77 -5.68 -2.19 5.10
N GLU A 78 -4.37 -2.02 5.02
CA GLU A 78 -3.46 -3.06 4.59
C GLU A 78 -2.29 -3.24 5.57
N PHE A 79 -1.87 -4.50 5.78
CA PHE A 79 -0.75 -4.84 6.66
C PHE A 79 -0.26 -6.27 6.42
N CYS A 80 0.92 -6.58 6.96
CA CYS A 80 1.47 -7.93 6.97
C CYS A 80 1.02 -8.68 8.24
N HIS A 81 0.40 -9.84 8.07
CA HIS A 81 -0.06 -10.72 9.14
C HIS A 81 0.92 -11.88 9.35
N ARG A 82 1.19 -12.21 10.62
CA ARG A 82 2.19 -13.24 10.99
C ARG A 82 1.74 -14.70 10.77
N ALA A 83 0.45 -14.99 10.63
CA ALA A 83 0.05 -16.36 10.29
C ALA A 83 0.30 -16.61 8.80
N ARG A 84 1.13 -17.62 8.52
CA ARG A 84 1.50 -18.06 7.18
C ARG A 84 0.29 -18.50 6.34
N PHE A 85 -0.78 -18.95 7.00
CA PHE A 85 -2.02 -19.40 6.39
C PHE A 85 -3.20 -19.00 7.27
N ILE A 86 -3.97 -18.00 6.84
CA ILE A 86 -5.36 -17.87 7.26
C ILE A 86 -6.15 -18.60 6.18
N TRP A 87 -6.63 -19.81 6.47
CA TRP A 87 -7.59 -20.49 5.60
C TRP A 87 -8.92 -19.73 5.69
N ILE A 88 -9.16 -18.85 4.71
CA ILE A 88 -10.44 -18.18 4.57
C ILE A 88 -11.31 -19.09 3.71
N GLU A 89 -12.18 -19.86 4.35
CA GLU A 89 -13.22 -20.59 3.62
C GLU A 89 -14.12 -19.60 2.88
N GLU A 90 -14.47 -19.93 1.63
CA GLU A 90 -15.33 -19.12 0.80
C GLU A 90 -16.63 -18.79 1.54
N GLY A 91 -16.97 -17.49 1.65
CA GLY A 91 -18.12 -17.01 2.41
C GLY A 91 -17.85 -16.65 3.88
N THR A 92 -16.62 -16.82 4.38
CA THR A 92 -16.26 -16.46 5.77
C THR A 92 -15.63 -15.07 5.86
N LEU A 93 -16.28 -14.15 6.59
CA LEU A 93 -15.72 -12.84 6.92
C LEU A 93 -14.81 -12.97 8.16
N PHE A 94 -13.50 -12.75 8.00
CA PHE A 94 -12.60 -12.61 9.15
C PHE A 94 -12.79 -11.23 9.80
N ALA A 95 -13.63 -11.16 10.83
CA ALA A 95 -13.65 -10.05 11.77
C ALA A 95 -12.65 -10.32 12.90
N THR A 96 -11.58 -9.54 13.00
CA THR A 96 -10.69 -9.63 14.16
C THR A 96 -11.43 -9.04 15.36
N LYS A 97 -11.93 -9.90 16.26
CA LYS A 97 -12.46 -9.46 17.55
C LYS A 97 -11.29 -9.32 18.52
N ARG A 98 -11.17 -8.14 19.12
CA ARG A 98 -10.07 -7.68 19.98
C ARG A 98 -9.85 -8.58 21.20
#